data_AF-A0AAV9ZRB5-F1
#
_entry.id   AF-A0AAV9ZRB5-F1
#
_cell.length_a   1.000
_cell.length_b   1.000
_cell.length_c   1.000
_cell.angle_alpha   90.00
_cell.angle_beta   90.00
_cell.angle_gamma   90.00
#
_symmetry.space_group_name_H-M   'P 1'
#
loop_
_entity.id
_entity.type
_entity.pdbx_description
1 polymer ?
#
loop_
_entity_poly.entity_id
_entity_poly.type
_entity_poly.pdbx_seq_one_letter_code
_entity_poly.pdbx_strand_id
1 'polypeptide(L)'
;MPPKLGDIWTVFHKSSDKPNGSHHRATHWRCIDAERPSTEAIDIEFEDDWNLMKKEAWFSAALESALAQGKDVNGEKGAMAAHLRRCEHATAEEKAMAVRISPTKKEKEEAQKGKGKRKQADGDEKGADADDESVGGSGGGKKRKLVQAVEASFSQSQLKVFRGIEVPFSADHKHAIAQQTLRATQSANLPERWTEDPEVMKLFLMMRSKAMEVIPSRRELGGSLLRDAANEVDEKIAAQVKGQDVTMSTDGWRTNRRDAVGGVTLTHNFKTLLVDILRTNKLLKDGESMKIMFGDMIDKAEAELMCFVIAFLTDNDGGSKKGRLLLAAARPYLLTFACCAHQGQLILGDYLRENEDAATLIGELIDFVNWLNNHDKVRAIFDTQQQELSGKILAYILPNLTRWTTHLIAAIRFSLLKAPIRAAVLNHRDAIVKAQVGAETNARKKMALQDDAIHHCTVVESHAWWDRLQQTIIPDFEHICYLTNIAQSDHVRPDQFFLALAGLFLRFRGFSTRSKASERGLGQRMCKRIEKRFKELDQVVFVLALILNPFERLSRFGDKAQIDVFKLSTELITVPFQTYEISAPENALHCRRAARV
;
A
#
# COMPACT_ATOMS: atom_id res chain seq x y z
N MET A 1 4.23 -10.73 18.60
CA MET A 1 3.21 -11.35 19.50
C MET A 1 1.94 -11.67 18.71
N PRO A 2 1.17 -12.72 19.04
CA PRO A 2 -0.21 -12.82 18.56
C PRO A 2 -1.01 -11.59 19.05
N PRO A 3 -1.96 -11.06 18.25
CA PRO A 3 -2.71 -9.87 18.66
C PRO A 3 -3.47 -10.13 19.95
N LYS A 4 -3.45 -9.16 20.88
CA LYS A 4 -4.24 -9.23 22.12
C LYS A 4 -5.71 -9.49 21.73
N LEU A 5 -6.24 -10.61 22.21
CA LEU A 5 -7.65 -10.94 22.09
C LEU A 5 -8.43 -9.83 22.80
N GLY A 6 -9.23 -9.07 22.06
CA GLY A 6 -9.94 -7.91 22.62
C GLY A 6 -10.99 -8.33 23.64
N ASP A 7 -11.33 -7.42 24.56
CA ASP A 7 -12.03 -7.64 25.83
C ASP A 7 -13.22 -8.63 25.79
N ILE A 8 -14.00 -8.65 24.70
CA ILE A 8 -15.09 -9.62 24.50
C ILE A 8 -14.66 -11.10 24.61
N TRP A 9 -13.38 -11.42 24.39
CA TRP A 9 -12.85 -12.78 24.52
C TRP A 9 -12.67 -13.25 25.97
N THR A 10 -12.80 -12.39 26.98
CA THR A 10 -12.78 -12.87 28.38
C THR A 10 -13.99 -13.75 28.69
N VAL A 11 -15.11 -13.52 28.00
CA VAL A 11 -16.38 -14.25 28.21
C VAL A 11 -16.64 -15.35 27.17
N PHE A 12 -15.69 -15.63 26.26
CA PHE A 12 -15.80 -16.71 25.26
C PHE A 12 -14.64 -17.71 25.33
N HIS A 13 -14.98 -19.00 25.30
CA HIS A 13 -14.05 -20.05 24.94
C HIS A 13 -13.59 -19.88 23.49
N LYS A 14 -12.27 -19.97 23.29
CA LYS A 14 -11.62 -19.87 21.98
C LYS A 14 -11.13 -21.24 21.52
N SER A 15 -11.78 -21.79 20.50
CA SER A 15 -11.34 -23.03 19.87
C SER A 15 -10.02 -22.84 19.10
N SER A 16 -9.26 -23.93 18.97
CA SER A 16 -8.15 -24.04 18.02
C SER A 16 -8.63 -24.00 16.56
N ASP A 17 -9.86 -24.43 16.29
CA ASP A 17 -10.47 -24.50 14.97
C ASP A 17 -10.77 -23.10 14.38
N LYS A 18 -10.64 -23.01 13.05
CA LYS A 18 -10.90 -21.83 12.21
C LYS A 18 -11.72 -22.23 10.98
N PRO A 19 -13.05 -22.41 11.09
CA PRO A 19 -13.88 -22.94 10.00
C PRO A 19 -13.88 -22.08 8.71
N ASN A 20 -13.47 -20.81 8.79
CA ASN A 20 -13.33 -19.90 7.65
C ASN A 20 -11.87 -19.45 7.41
N GLY A 21 -10.89 -20.17 7.96
CA GLY A 21 -9.45 -19.90 7.87
C GLY A 21 -8.95 -18.60 8.54
N SER A 22 -9.85 -17.69 8.93
CA SER A 22 -9.54 -16.31 9.30
C SER A 22 -9.89 -15.98 10.76
N HIS A 23 -10.97 -16.56 11.27
CA HIS A 23 -11.49 -16.36 12.62
C HIS A 23 -11.59 -17.70 13.35
N HIS A 24 -11.36 -17.68 14.65
CA HIS A 24 -11.54 -18.85 15.51
C HIS A 24 -13.03 -19.10 15.75
N ARG A 25 -13.43 -20.36 15.94
CA ARG A 25 -14.73 -20.69 16.53
C ARG A 25 -14.76 -20.21 18.00
N ALA A 26 -15.85 -19.57 18.42
CA ALA A 26 -16.04 -19.01 19.75
C ALA A 26 -17.34 -19.52 20.38
N THR A 27 -17.29 -19.95 21.64
CA THR A 27 -18.47 -20.43 22.40
C THR A 27 -18.54 -19.66 23.73
N HIS A 28 -19.69 -19.08 24.07
CA HIS A 28 -19.85 -18.29 25.31
C HIS A 28 -19.69 -19.20 26.54
N TRP A 29 -18.97 -18.76 27.57
CA TRP A 29 -18.64 -19.62 28.71
C TRP A 29 -19.86 -20.15 29.46
N ARG A 30 -20.86 -19.30 29.75
CA ARG A 30 -22.08 -19.71 30.44
C ARG A 30 -22.99 -20.61 29.58
N CYS A 31 -22.84 -20.58 28.25
CA CYS A 31 -23.48 -21.55 27.35
C CYS A 31 -22.83 -22.95 27.43
N ILE A 32 -21.58 -23.08 27.89
CA ILE A 32 -20.94 -24.37 28.16
C ILE A 32 -21.30 -24.86 29.56
N ASP A 33 -21.29 -23.96 30.56
CA ASP A 33 -21.70 -24.30 31.94
C ASP A 33 -23.15 -24.80 32.02
N ALA A 34 -24.04 -24.25 31.19
CA ALA A 34 -25.42 -24.71 31.06
C ALA A 34 -25.58 -26.15 30.53
N GLU A 35 -24.53 -26.75 29.95
CA GLU A 35 -24.50 -28.12 29.44
C GLU A 35 -23.84 -29.11 30.42
N ARG A 36 -23.50 -28.69 31.64
CA ARG A 36 -22.85 -29.52 32.64
C ARG A 36 -23.79 -30.64 33.16
N PRO A 37 -23.31 -31.90 33.29
CA PRO A 37 -24.07 -32.99 33.90
C PRO A 37 -24.46 -32.70 35.36
N SER A 38 -25.68 -33.06 35.76
CA SER A 38 -26.27 -32.67 37.06
C SER A 38 -25.77 -33.48 38.28
N THR A 39 -24.62 -34.15 38.18
CA THR A 39 -24.14 -35.12 39.19
C THR A 39 -22.80 -34.76 39.83
N GLU A 40 -22.17 -33.66 39.43
CA GLU A 40 -20.90 -33.20 39.99
C GLU A 40 -21.08 -31.98 40.89
N ALA A 41 -20.33 -31.94 42.00
CA ALA A 41 -20.44 -30.88 43.00
C ALA A 41 -19.87 -29.55 42.48
N ILE A 42 -20.52 -28.44 42.83
CA ILE A 42 -20.10 -27.09 42.43
C ILE A 42 -19.08 -26.59 43.46
N ASP A 43 -17.82 -26.48 43.05
CA ASP A 43 -16.86 -25.66 43.78
C ASP A 43 -17.12 -24.17 43.47
N ILE A 44 -17.04 -23.29 44.47
CA ILE A 44 -17.79 -22.01 44.45
C ILE A 44 -17.05 -20.88 43.69
N GLU A 45 -15.80 -21.09 43.26
CA GLU A 45 -14.95 -20.05 42.64
C GLU A 45 -15.06 -19.93 41.09
N PHE A 46 -16.07 -20.53 40.45
CA PHE A 46 -16.13 -20.58 38.97
C PHE A 46 -16.59 -19.31 38.23
N GLU A 47 -17.14 -18.28 38.89
CA GLU A 47 -17.64 -17.09 38.17
C GLU A 47 -16.53 -16.12 37.67
N ASP A 48 -15.32 -16.18 38.26
CA ASP A 48 -14.26 -15.18 38.01
C ASP A 48 -13.04 -15.68 37.19
N ASP A 49 -12.81 -16.99 37.02
CA ASP A 49 -11.78 -17.51 36.11
C ASP A 49 -12.19 -18.78 35.32
N TRP A 50 -12.78 -18.54 34.14
CA TRP A 50 -13.12 -19.55 33.15
C TRP A 50 -11.94 -20.41 32.63
N ASN A 51 -10.68 -20.11 32.98
CA ASN A 51 -9.55 -20.98 32.66
C ASN A 51 -9.38 -22.16 33.63
N LEU A 52 -9.98 -22.11 34.82
CA LEU A 52 -10.13 -23.29 35.68
C LEU A 52 -11.13 -24.28 35.08
N MET A 53 -12.27 -23.78 34.59
CA MET A 53 -13.31 -24.62 33.96
C MET A 53 -12.78 -25.52 32.83
N LYS A 54 -11.78 -25.07 32.06
CA LYS A 54 -11.12 -25.88 31.01
C LYS A 54 -10.42 -27.16 31.51
N LYS A 55 -10.15 -27.26 32.81
CA LYS A 55 -9.40 -28.37 33.43
C LYS A 55 -10.31 -29.45 34.00
N GLU A 56 -11.61 -29.16 34.13
CA GLU A 56 -12.59 -30.07 34.68
C GLU A 56 -12.91 -31.21 33.72
N ALA A 57 -13.13 -32.42 34.27
CA ALA A 57 -13.38 -33.61 33.48
C ALA A 57 -14.65 -33.50 32.61
N TRP A 58 -15.69 -32.82 33.10
CA TRP A 58 -16.95 -32.60 32.39
C TRP A 58 -16.84 -31.61 31.22
N PHE A 59 -15.81 -30.75 31.18
CA PHE A 59 -15.75 -29.59 30.28
C PHE A 59 -15.82 -29.98 28.81
N SER A 60 -15.07 -31.01 28.40
CA SER A 60 -15.04 -31.46 27.01
C SER A 60 -16.41 -31.95 26.52
N ALA A 61 -17.14 -32.70 27.37
CA ALA A 61 -18.47 -33.21 27.04
C ALA A 61 -19.51 -32.08 26.95
N ALA A 62 -19.48 -31.13 27.88
CA ALA A 62 -20.36 -29.96 27.84
C ALA A 62 -20.07 -29.04 26.64
N LEU A 63 -18.79 -28.86 26.28
CA LEU A 63 -18.40 -28.14 25.07
C LEU A 63 -18.92 -28.87 23.81
N GLU A 64 -18.76 -30.19 23.71
CA GLU A 64 -19.29 -30.97 22.59
C GLU A 64 -20.83 -30.89 22.49
N SER A 65 -21.57 -30.94 23.60
CA SER A 65 -23.02 -30.71 23.62
C SER A 65 -23.39 -29.30 23.11
N ALA A 66 -22.71 -28.27 23.60
CA ALA A 66 -22.93 -26.89 23.16
C ALA A 66 -22.64 -26.71 21.65
N LEU A 67 -21.60 -27.38 21.13
CA LEU A 67 -21.28 -27.39 19.70
C LEU A 67 -22.34 -28.14 18.88
N ALA A 68 -22.82 -29.30 19.35
CA ALA A 68 -23.88 -30.07 18.69
C ALA A 68 -25.21 -29.31 18.61
N GLN A 69 -25.49 -28.46 19.60
CA GLN A 69 -26.65 -27.54 19.61
C GLN A 69 -26.44 -26.25 18.79
N GLY A 70 -25.29 -26.08 18.13
CA GLY A 70 -24.99 -24.89 17.34
C GLY A 70 -24.84 -23.61 18.17
N LYS A 71 -24.42 -23.71 19.45
CA LYS A 71 -24.16 -22.56 20.33
C LYS A 71 -22.83 -21.86 20.04
N ASP A 72 -22.08 -22.30 19.02
CA ASP A 72 -20.88 -21.62 18.56
C ASP A 72 -21.18 -20.43 17.62
N VAL A 73 -20.27 -19.47 17.63
CA VAL A 73 -20.29 -18.33 16.70
C VAL A 73 -18.92 -18.09 16.10
N ASN A 74 -18.92 -17.41 14.96
CA ASN A 74 -17.71 -16.87 14.36
C ASN A 74 -17.02 -15.91 15.34
N GLY A 75 -15.72 -16.08 15.61
CA GLY A 75 -14.93 -15.24 16.53
C GLY A 75 -14.65 -13.81 16.06
N GLU A 76 -15.55 -13.25 15.25
CA GLU A 76 -15.58 -11.84 14.88
C GLU A 76 -16.33 -11.05 15.96
N LYS A 77 -15.84 -9.85 16.31
CA LYS A 77 -16.43 -9.01 17.37
C LYS A 77 -17.93 -8.76 17.19
N GLY A 78 -18.40 -8.58 15.95
CA GLY A 78 -19.81 -8.36 15.64
C GLY A 78 -20.69 -9.59 15.93
N ALA A 79 -20.23 -10.78 15.56
CA ALA A 79 -20.95 -12.04 15.78
C ALA A 79 -21.02 -12.40 17.27
N MET A 80 -19.90 -12.30 18.00
CA MET A 80 -19.89 -12.50 19.46
C MET A 80 -20.79 -11.49 20.20
N ALA A 81 -20.78 -10.21 19.81
CA ALA A 81 -21.68 -9.20 20.39
C ALA A 81 -23.15 -9.36 19.98
N ALA A 82 -23.44 -10.06 18.87
CA ALA A 82 -24.80 -10.45 18.48
C ALA A 82 -25.28 -11.73 19.16
N HIS A 83 -24.36 -12.57 19.66
CA HIS A 83 -24.65 -13.69 20.54
C HIS A 83 -25.02 -13.19 21.94
N LEU A 84 -24.13 -12.44 22.61
CA LEU A 84 -24.37 -11.97 24.00
C LEU A 84 -25.69 -11.21 24.19
N ARG A 85 -26.13 -10.43 23.19
CA ARG A 85 -27.43 -9.74 23.20
C ARG A 85 -28.64 -10.68 23.24
N ARG A 86 -28.53 -11.86 22.62
CA ARG A 86 -29.62 -12.83 22.44
C ARG A 86 -29.46 -14.08 23.31
N CYS A 87 -28.30 -14.24 23.95
CA CYS A 87 -28.01 -15.34 24.85
C CYS A 87 -28.84 -15.21 26.14
N GLU A 88 -29.56 -16.27 26.49
CA GLU A 88 -30.37 -16.37 27.70
C GLU A 88 -29.47 -16.47 28.95
N HIS A 89 -28.34 -17.19 28.82
CA HIS A 89 -27.33 -17.36 29.88
C HIS A 89 -26.39 -16.16 30.09
N ALA A 90 -26.48 -15.11 29.26
CA ALA A 90 -25.59 -13.96 29.36
C ALA A 90 -26.05 -12.94 30.42
N THR A 91 -25.12 -12.47 31.25
CA THR A 91 -25.39 -11.54 32.35
C THR A 91 -25.72 -10.13 31.85
N ALA A 92 -26.25 -9.27 32.74
CA ALA A 92 -26.47 -7.86 32.44
C ALA A 92 -25.18 -7.13 32.04
N GLU A 93 -24.04 -7.49 32.64
CA GLU A 93 -22.73 -6.91 32.35
C GLU A 93 -22.19 -7.37 30.99
N GLU A 94 -22.34 -8.66 30.66
CA GLU A 94 -21.99 -9.19 29.33
C GLU A 94 -22.83 -8.55 28.22
N LYS A 95 -24.13 -8.36 28.48
CA LYS A 95 -25.04 -7.64 27.58
C LYS A 95 -24.63 -6.16 27.42
N ALA A 96 -24.25 -5.48 28.51
CA ALA A 96 -23.71 -4.12 28.46
C ALA A 96 -22.35 -4.04 27.74
N MET A 97 -21.49 -5.06 27.88
CA MET A 97 -20.22 -5.18 27.14
C MET A 97 -20.47 -5.29 25.63
N ALA A 98 -21.48 -6.06 25.21
CA ALA A 98 -21.86 -6.18 23.80
C ALA A 98 -22.35 -4.84 23.19
N VAL A 99 -23.07 -4.03 23.98
CA VAL A 99 -23.47 -2.66 23.60
C VAL A 99 -22.25 -1.74 23.49
N ARG A 100 -21.31 -1.79 24.45
CA ARG A 100 -20.08 -0.97 24.40
C ARG A 100 -19.17 -1.30 23.22
N ILE A 101 -19.02 -2.59 22.90
CA ILE A 101 -18.06 -3.06 21.88
C ILE A 101 -18.62 -2.98 20.45
N SER A 102 -19.93 -3.13 20.27
CA SER A 102 -20.58 -3.06 18.95
C SER A 102 -21.96 -2.39 19.02
N PRO A 103 -22.04 -1.08 19.32
CA PRO A 103 -23.32 -0.38 19.49
C PRO A 103 -24.08 -0.24 18.17
N THR A 104 -25.37 -0.55 18.21
CA THR A 104 -26.33 -0.38 17.11
C THR A 104 -26.57 1.10 16.80
N LYS A 105 -27.20 1.38 15.65
CA LYS A 105 -27.50 2.75 15.23
C LYS A 105 -28.39 3.50 16.25
N LYS A 106 -29.41 2.82 16.78
CA LYS A 106 -30.33 3.37 17.80
C LYS A 106 -29.61 3.68 19.13
N GLU A 107 -28.78 2.76 19.61
CA GLU A 107 -27.98 2.95 20.85
C GLU A 107 -27.00 4.12 20.72
N LYS A 108 -26.43 4.37 19.52
CA LYS A 108 -25.58 5.56 19.25
C LYS A 108 -26.37 6.87 19.27
N GLU A 109 -27.58 6.87 18.73
CA GLU A 109 -28.47 8.04 18.69
C GLU A 109 -29.01 8.40 20.09
N GLU A 110 -29.27 7.40 20.95
CA GLU A 110 -29.68 7.60 22.34
C GLU A 110 -28.52 8.14 23.21
N ALA A 111 -27.31 7.61 23.05
CA ALA A 111 -26.11 8.09 23.77
C ALA A 111 -25.75 9.56 23.47
N GLN A 112 -26.11 10.08 22.30
CA GLN A 112 -25.88 11.49 21.94
C GLN A 112 -26.90 12.45 22.58
N LYS A 113 -28.15 12.00 22.82
CA LYS A 113 -29.18 12.83 23.47
C LYS A 113 -28.89 13.11 24.95
N GLY A 114 -28.11 12.25 25.62
CA GLY A 114 -27.79 12.37 27.05
C GLY A 114 -26.82 13.49 27.45
N LYS A 115 -26.13 14.16 26.51
CA LYS A 115 -25.11 15.20 26.83
C LYS A 115 -25.61 16.65 26.76
N GLY A 116 -26.88 16.88 26.41
CA GLY A 116 -27.46 18.21 26.23
C GLY A 116 -28.14 18.82 27.47
N LYS A 117 -27.49 18.85 28.65
CA LYS A 117 -28.00 19.62 29.81
C LYS A 117 -26.93 19.95 30.85
N ARG A 118 -26.31 21.13 30.73
CA ARG A 118 -25.72 21.87 31.87
C ARG A 118 -26.02 23.36 31.71
N LYS A 119 -26.21 24.04 32.85
CA LYS A 119 -27.03 25.26 32.94
C LYS A 119 -26.30 26.55 32.58
N GLN A 120 -27.11 27.48 32.08
CA GLN A 120 -27.00 28.93 32.15
C GLN A 120 -26.83 29.43 33.61
N ALA A 121 -26.05 30.49 33.79
CA ALA A 121 -26.02 31.34 34.99
C ALA A 121 -25.64 32.76 34.57
N ASP A 122 -26.27 33.76 35.18
CA ASP A 122 -26.33 35.13 34.71
C ASP A 122 -25.12 36.00 35.10
N GLY A 123 -25.05 37.20 34.50
CA GLY A 123 -24.03 38.21 34.74
C GLY A 123 -24.34 39.51 33.99
N ASP A 124 -25.40 40.19 34.40
CA ASP A 124 -25.75 41.54 33.95
C ASP A 124 -24.72 42.57 34.47
N GLU A 125 -24.32 43.52 33.63
CA GLU A 125 -23.93 44.86 34.11
C GLU A 125 -24.27 45.93 33.05
N LYS A 126 -24.81 47.07 33.49
CA LYS A 126 -25.40 48.12 32.64
C LYS A 126 -24.49 49.36 32.55
N GLY A 127 -24.58 50.08 31.43
CA GLY A 127 -24.17 51.48 31.31
C GLY A 127 -24.72 52.11 30.02
N ALA A 128 -25.57 53.14 30.17
CA ALA A 128 -26.08 54.01 29.09
C ALA A 128 -25.11 55.23 28.92
N ASP A 129 -25.24 56.21 28.01
CA ASP A 129 -26.37 56.89 27.32
C ASP A 129 -25.96 57.27 25.86
N ALA A 130 -26.87 57.36 24.86
CA ALA A 130 -27.65 58.54 24.36
C ALA A 130 -26.78 59.69 23.75
N ASP A 131 -27.13 60.48 22.71
CA ASP A 131 -28.37 60.80 21.95
C ASP A 131 -28.07 60.93 20.41
N ASP A 132 -28.82 61.69 19.57
CA ASP A 132 -30.05 61.28 18.82
C ASP A 132 -30.24 62.22 17.57
N GLU A 133 -31.45 62.31 17.00
CA GLU A 133 -32.04 63.27 16.03
C GLU A 133 -31.80 63.13 14.49
N SER A 134 -32.76 62.42 13.88
CA SER A 134 -33.75 62.87 12.86
C SER A 134 -33.42 63.77 11.63
N VAL A 135 -33.76 63.20 10.45
CA VAL A 135 -34.67 63.70 9.36
C VAL A 135 -34.66 65.19 8.90
N GLY A 136 -34.45 65.41 7.58
CA GLY A 136 -35.17 66.46 6.82
C GLY A 136 -34.52 66.98 5.51
N GLY A 137 -35.34 67.34 4.50
CA GLY A 137 -35.01 68.45 3.57
C GLY A 137 -34.93 68.20 2.05
N SER A 138 -35.90 68.72 1.30
CA SER A 138 -36.16 68.63 -0.15
C SER A 138 -35.34 69.53 -1.13
N GLY A 139 -35.39 69.19 -2.44
CA GLY A 139 -35.28 70.13 -3.59
C GLY A 139 -33.86 70.37 -4.16
N GLY A 140 -33.61 70.73 -5.44
CA GLY A 140 -34.46 70.87 -6.65
C GLY A 140 -33.87 71.88 -7.66
N GLY A 141 -33.91 71.64 -9.00
CA GLY A 141 -33.88 72.73 -10.01
C GLY A 141 -32.83 72.78 -11.16
N LYS A 142 -33.11 72.08 -12.28
CA LYS A 142 -33.04 72.48 -13.71
C LYS A 142 -32.03 73.54 -14.25
N LYS A 143 -31.27 73.17 -15.33
CA LYS A 143 -31.07 73.85 -16.66
C LYS A 143 -29.84 73.24 -17.40
N ARG A 144 -29.68 73.19 -18.74
CA ARG A 144 -30.52 73.51 -19.94
C ARG A 144 -30.02 72.73 -21.19
N LYS A 145 -30.85 72.65 -22.24
CA LYS A 145 -30.69 71.96 -23.55
C LYS A 145 -29.47 72.38 -24.42
N LEU A 146 -28.89 71.42 -25.15
CA LEU A 146 -28.82 71.24 -26.64
C LEU A 146 -28.09 69.89 -26.88
N VAL A 147 -28.34 69.01 -27.86
CA VAL A 147 -28.63 69.13 -29.31
C VAL A 147 -29.64 68.04 -29.75
N GLN A 148 -30.35 68.25 -30.87
CA GLN A 148 -31.30 67.29 -31.47
C GLN A 148 -30.67 66.40 -32.56
N ALA A 149 -31.36 65.29 -32.84
CA ALA A 149 -31.42 64.57 -34.12
C ALA A 149 -30.17 63.80 -34.62
N VAL A 150 -30.17 62.49 -34.35
CA VAL A 150 -30.23 61.48 -35.44
C VAL A 150 -31.33 60.48 -35.06
N GLU A 151 -32.17 60.10 -36.01
CA GLU A 151 -33.30 59.16 -35.81
C GLU A 151 -32.89 57.68 -36.01
N ALA A 152 -33.88 56.82 -35.75
CA ALA A 152 -33.97 55.42 -36.20
C ALA A 152 -33.18 54.33 -35.44
N SER A 153 -33.95 53.65 -34.58
CA SER A 153 -33.96 52.19 -34.42
C SER A 153 -32.65 51.48 -34.01
N PHE A 154 -32.34 51.54 -32.71
CA PHE A 154 -32.01 50.31 -31.99
C PHE A 154 -32.50 50.37 -30.53
N SER A 155 -33.74 49.94 -30.29
CA SER A 155 -34.19 49.68 -28.91
C SER A 155 -33.52 48.40 -28.44
N GLN A 156 -32.31 48.51 -27.88
CA GLN A 156 -31.63 47.38 -27.25
C GLN A 156 -32.48 46.93 -26.05
N SER A 157 -33.25 45.86 -26.23
CA SER A 157 -34.14 45.31 -25.23
C SER A 157 -33.33 44.80 -24.05
N GLN A 158 -33.27 45.61 -22.98
CA GLN A 158 -32.54 45.35 -21.74
C GLN A 158 -31.06 44.96 -21.95
N LEU A 159 -30.18 45.97 -21.91
CA LEU A 159 -28.81 45.75 -21.43
C LEU A 159 -28.90 45.20 -19.99
N LYS A 160 -28.83 43.87 -19.84
CA LYS A 160 -28.69 43.22 -18.53
C LYS A 160 -27.30 43.55 -17.98
N VAL A 161 -27.24 44.64 -17.22
CA VAL A 161 -26.06 45.01 -16.44
C VAL A 161 -25.93 44.00 -15.29
N PHE A 162 -25.17 42.94 -15.54
CA PHE A 162 -24.74 42.02 -14.49
C PHE A 162 -23.75 42.76 -13.59
N ARG A 163 -23.91 42.66 -12.26
CA ARG A 163 -22.81 42.99 -11.34
C ARG A 163 -21.65 42.05 -11.67
N GLY A 164 -20.38 42.47 -11.51
CA GLY A 164 -19.22 41.66 -11.93
C GLY A 164 -19.17 40.23 -11.35
N ILE A 165 -19.79 40.04 -10.18
CA ILE A 165 -19.90 38.76 -9.45
C ILE A 165 -21.05 37.87 -9.98
N GLU A 166 -22.00 38.43 -10.73
CA GLU A 166 -23.23 37.80 -11.23
C GLU A 166 -23.21 37.51 -12.74
N VAL A 167 -22.09 37.79 -13.42
CA VAL A 167 -21.94 37.53 -14.87
C VAL A 167 -22.20 36.04 -15.15
N PRO A 168 -23.12 35.68 -16.07
CA PRO A 168 -23.40 34.30 -16.40
C PRO A 168 -22.22 33.65 -17.14
N PHE A 169 -22.15 32.32 -17.09
CA PHE A 169 -21.15 31.57 -17.85
C PHE A 169 -21.70 31.15 -19.21
N SER A 170 -20.92 31.35 -20.28
CA SER A 170 -21.17 30.76 -21.60
C SER A 170 -21.03 29.23 -21.52
N ALA A 171 -21.56 28.52 -22.52
CA ALA A 171 -21.43 27.06 -22.62
C ALA A 171 -19.96 26.61 -22.54
N ASP A 172 -19.07 27.28 -23.29
CA ASP A 172 -17.63 26.99 -23.31
C ASP A 172 -16.98 27.19 -21.93
N HIS A 173 -17.37 28.26 -21.21
CA HIS A 173 -16.90 28.45 -19.83
C HIS A 173 -17.42 27.35 -18.90
N LYS A 174 -18.67 26.87 -19.05
CA LYS A 174 -19.19 25.75 -18.25
C LYS A 174 -18.36 24.49 -18.48
N HIS A 175 -18.10 24.16 -19.74
CA HIS A 175 -17.33 22.99 -20.15
C HIS A 175 -15.88 23.05 -19.64
N ALA A 176 -15.19 24.17 -19.86
CA ALA A 176 -13.81 24.37 -19.40
C ALA A 176 -13.68 24.30 -17.87
N ILE A 177 -14.64 24.87 -17.12
CA ILE A 177 -14.66 24.81 -15.65
C ILE A 177 -14.92 23.39 -15.16
N ALA A 178 -15.83 22.64 -15.80
CA ALA A 178 -16.08 21.24 -15.46
C ALA A 178 -14.84 20.36 -15.67
N GLN A 179 -14.17 20.48 -16.82
CA GLN A 179 -12.91 19.78 -17.11
C GLN A 179 -11.80 20.17 -16.11
N GLN A 180 -11.64 21.46 -15.82
CA GLN A 180 -10.62 21.92 -14.86
C GLN A 180 -10.92 21.48 -13.43
N THR A 181 -12.20 21.38 -13.05
CA THR A 181 -12.63 20.85 -11.74
C THR A 181 -12.29 19.36 -11.62
N LEU A 182 -12.51 18.56 -12.67
CA LEU A 182 -12.08 17.16 -12.71
C LEU A 182 -10.56 17.03 -12.54
N ARG A 183 -9.78 17.79 -13.33
CA ARG A 183 -8.30 17.79 -13.25
C ARG A 183 -7.79 18.21 -11.87
N ALA A 184 -8.39 19.23 -11.26
CA ALA A 184 -8.06 19.66 -9.91
C ALA A 184 -8.40 18.59 -8.86
N THR A 185 -9.56 17.93 -8.99
CA THR A 185 -9.99 16.82 -8.12
C THR A 185 -8.96 15.68 -8.13
N GLN A 186 -8.54 15.26 -9.33
CA GLN A 186 -7.52 14.22 -9.53
C GLN A 186 -6.15 14.66 -8.99
N SER A 187 -5.68 15.85 -9.38
CA SER A 187 -4.35 16.37 -8.99
C SER A 187 -4.20 16.59 -7.48
N ALA A 188 -5.28 16.92 -6.78
CA ALA A 188 -5.29 17.10 -5.32
C ALA A 188 -5.75 15.84 -4.56
N ASN A 189 -6.02 14.72 -5.26
CA ASN A 189 -6.52 13.46 -4.70
C ASN A 189 -7.74 13.64 -3.78
N LEU A 190 -8.70 14.48 -4.22
CA LEU A 190 -9.90 14.81 -3.47
C LEU A 190 -11.03 13.80 -3.76
N PRO A 191 -11.82 13.39 -2.76
CA PRO A 191 -12.99 12.55 -2.99
C PRO A 191 -14.07 13.36 -3.71
N GLU A 192 -14.77 12.78 -4.68
CA GLU A 192 -15.65 13.48 -5.65
C GLU A 192 -16.77 14.29 -4.98
N ARG A 193 -17.13 13.95 -3.73
CA ARG A 193 -18.07 14.71 -2.89
C ARG A 193 -17.58 16.12 -2.50
N TRP A 194 -16.32 16.47 -2.72
CA TRP A 194 -15.75 17.74 -2.22
C TRP A 194 -16.41 18.98 -2.84
N THR A 195 -16.92 18.90 -4.08
CA THR A 195 -17.66 20.00 -4.71
C THR A 195 -19.05 20.24 -4.11
N GLU A 196 -19.56 19.29 -3.32
CA GLU A 196 -20.83 19.35 -2.59
C GLU A 196 -20.62 19.68 -1.09
N ASP A 197 -19.38 19.98 -0.66
CA ASP A 197 -19.10 20.38 0.72
C ASP A 197 -19.55 21.83 0.99
N PRO A 198 -20.26 22.11 2.11
CA PRO A 198 -20.78 23.45 2.39
C PRO A 198 -19.74 24.57 2.48
N GLU A 199 -18.53 24.31 3.00
CA GLU A 199 -17.49 25.35 3.10
C GLU A 199 -16.79 25.56 1.75
N VAL A 200 -16.64 24.50 0.95
CA VAL A 200 -16.18 24.61 -0.44
C VAL A 200 -17.17 25.41 -1.29
N MET A 201 -18.48 25.14 -1.17
CA MET A 201 -19.52 25.90 -1.86
C MET A 201 -19.51 27.38 -1.46
N LYS A 202 -19.36 27.69 -0.17
CA LYS A 202 -19.20 29.08 0.31
C LYS A 202 -17.96 29.74 -0.29
N LEU A 203 -16.80 29.06 -0.31
CA LEU A 203 -15.56 29.56 -0.88
C LEU A 203 -15.74 29.93 -2.37
N PHE A 204 -16.41 29.07 -3.16
CA PHE A 204 -16.72 29.39 -4.56
C PHE A 204 -17.68 30.58 -4.70
N LEU A 205 -18.71 30.66 -3.85
CA LEU A 205 -19.67 31.78 -3.86
C LEU A 205 -19.03 33.12 -3.43
N MET A 206 -18.05 33.11 -2.52
CA MET A 206 -17.25 34.27 -2.14
C MET A 206 -16.44 34.84 -3.30
N MET A 207 -15.98 33.99 -4.22
CA MET A 207 -15.29 34.41 -5.45
C MET A 207 -16.26 34.84 -6.55
N ARG A 208 -17.35 34.08 -6.76
CA ARG A 208 -18.38 34.37 -7.78
C ARG A 208 -19.71 33.72 -7.43
N SER A 209 -20.76 34.53 -7.23
CA SER A 209 -22.10 34.05 -6.81
C SER A 209 -22.74 33.05 -7.79
N LYS A 210 -22.31 33.05 -9.05
CA LYS A 210 -22.77 32.14 -10.10
C LYS A 210 -21.96 30.85 -10.24
N ALA A 211 -20.88 30.66 -9.48
CA ALA A 211 -19.98 29.50 -9.63
C ALA A 211 -20.71 28.15 -9.54
N MET A 212 -21.72 28.03 -8.68
CA MET A 212 -22.47 26.77 -8.53
C MET A 212 -23.30 26.38 -9.78
N GLU A 213 -23.45 27.26 -10.78
CA GLU A 213 -24.10 26.94 -12.06
C GLU A 213 -23.14 26.27 -13.08
N VAL A 214 -21.87 26.05 -12.70
CA VAL A 214 -20.80 25.48 -13.54
C VAL A 214 -19.87 24.50 -12.83
N ILE A 215 -19.85 24.46 -11.49
CA ILE A 215 -19.17 23.39 -10.75
C ILE A 215 -19.96 22.08 -10.93
N PRO A 216 -19.35 21.02 -11.48
CA PRO A 216 -20.03 19.74 -11.66
C PRO A 216 -20.35 19.08 -10.32
N SER A 217 -21.52 18.44 -10.24
CA SER A 217 -21.90 17.61 -9.10
C SER A 217 -20.98 16.40 -8.96
N ARG A 218 -21.00 15.73 -7.80
CA ARG A 218 -20.20 14.51 -7.61
C ARG A 218 -20.57 13.39 -8.59
N ARG A 219 -21.82 13.41 -9.08
CA ARG A 219 -22.36 12.43 -10.03
C ARG A 219 -21.82 12.67 -11.45
N GLU A 220 -21.62 13.91 -11.84
CA GLU A 220 -20.99 14.26 -13.12
C GLU A 220 -19.48 14.01 -13.05
N LEU A 221 -18.82 14.43 -11.96
CA LEU A 221 -17.41 14.17 -11.72
C LEU A 221 -17.06 12.68 -11.74
N GLY A 222 -17.69 11.87 -10.88
CA GLY A 222 -17.46 10.42 -10.83
C GLY A 222 -18.23 9.62 -11.90
N GLY A 223 -18.84 10.28 -12.87
CA GLY A 223 -19.72 9.69 -13.88
C GLY A 223 -19.29 10.02 -15.29
N SER A 224 -20.01 10.92 -15.96
CA SER A 224 -19.75 11.30 -17.35
C SER A 224 -18.37 11.93 -17.53
N LEU A 225 -18.00 12.93 -16.73
CA LEU A 225 -16.74 13.67 -16.93
C LEU A 225 -15.51 12.77 -16.79
N LEU A 226 -15.50 11.86 -15.80
CA LEU A 226 -14.43 10.88 -15.64
C LEU A 226 -14.41 9.85 -16.78
N ARG A 227 -15.57 9.42 -17.28
CA ARG A 227 -15.67 8.49 -18.42
C ARG A 227 -15.19 9.14 -19.71
N ASP A 228 -15.62 10.36 -19.99
CA ASP A 228 -15.22 11.10 -21.19
C ASP A 228 -13.70 11.35 -21.19
N ALA A 229 -13.14 11.70 -20.01
CA ALA A 229 -11.69 11.84 -19.84
C ALA A 229 -10.92 10.51 -19.93
N ALA A 230 -11.51 9.38 -19.49
CA ALA A 230 -10.94 8.06 -19.67
C ALA A 230 -10.93 7.67 -21.15
N ASN A 231 -12.05 7.81 -21.86
CA ASN A 231 -12.15 7.57 -23.30
C ASN A 231 -11.12 8.41 -24.09
N GLU A 232 -10.94 9.70 -23.75
CA GLU A 232 -9.93 10.57 -24.38
C GLU A 232 -8.48 10.07 -24.15
N VAL A 233 -8.22 9.38 -23.04
CA VAL A 233 -6.93 8.74 -22.75
C VAL A 233 -6.80 7.40 -23.48
N ASP A 234 -7.84 6.58 -23.49
CA ASP A 234 -7.88 5.28 -24.16
C ASP A 234 -7.68 5.43 -25.68
N GLU A 235 -8.34 6.41 -26.30
CA GLU A 235 -8.14 6.78 -27.71
C GLU A 235 -6.68 7.18 -28.00
N LYS A 236 -6.04 7.93 -27.10
CA LYS A 236 -4.61 8.32 -27.22
C LYS A 236 -3.66 7.16 -26.97
N ILE A 237 -4.02 6.21 -26.12
CA ILE A 237 -3.25 4.98 -25.90
C ILE A 237 -3.34 4.11 -27.16
N ALA A 238 -4.55 3.83 -27.66
CA ALA A 238 -4.77 3.07 -28.88
C ALA A 238 -4.04 3.69 -30.08
N ALA A 239 -4.11 5.02 -30.26
CA ALA A 239 -3.38 5.71 -31.31
C ALA A 239 -1.84 5.61 -31.20
N GLN A 240 -1.29 5.39 -30.00
CA GLN A 240 0.16 5.20 -29.79
C GLN A 240 0.62 3.76 -30.01
N VAL A 241 -0.23 2.75 -29.79
CA VAL A 241 0.17 1.32 -29.84
C VAL A 241 -0.41 0.55 -31.04
N LYS A 242 -1.36 1.12 -31.78
CA LYS A 242 -1.98 0.49 -32.95
C LYS A 242 -0.93 0.07 -33.99
N GLY A 243 -0.94 -1.21 -34.35
CA GLY A 243 0.00 -1.82 -35.29
C GLY A 243 1.43 -1.97 -34.76
N GLN A 244 1.69 -1.63 -33.49
CA GLN A 244 3.02 -1.70 -32.89
C GLN A 244 3.25 -3.00 -32.13
N ASP A 245 4.50 -3.45 -32.13
CA ASP A 245 4.96 -4.46 -31.18
C ASP A 245 5.16 -3.80 -29.80
N VAL A 246 4.58 -4.41 -28.76
CA VAL A 246 4.59 -3.91 -27.38
C VAL A 246 4.97 -5.01 -26.39
N THR A 247 5.52 -4.62 -25.24
CA THR A 247 5.68 -5.53 -24.11
C THR A 247 4.57 -5.27 -23.09
N MET A 248 4.00 -6.31 -22.50
CA MET A 248 2.98 -6.22 -21.46
C MET A 248 3.58 -6.60 -20.11
N SER A 249 3.21 -5.88 -19.05
CA SER A 249 3.50 -6.32 -17.69
C SER A 249 2.30 -6.19 -16.76
N THR A 250 2.24 -7.05 -15.76
CA THR A 250 1.25 -6.96 -14.68
C THR A 250 1.92 -6.96 -13.30
N ASP A 251 1.42 -6.11 -12.41
CA ASP A 251 1.83 -6.03 -11.01
C ASP A 251 0.61 -6.16 -10.10
N GLY A 252 0.76 -6.90 -9.00
CA GLY A 252 -0.34 -7.35 -8.16
C GLY A 252 -0.20 -6.89 -6.72
N TRP A 253 -1.06 -5.97 -6.28
CA TRP A 253 -1.06 -5.46 -4.91
C TRP A 253 -2.40 -5.67 -4.19
N ARG A 254 -2.44 -5.30 -2.91
CA ARG A 254 -3.69 -5.22 -2.13
C ARG A 254 -4.01 -3.78 -1.76
N THR A 255 -5.27 -3.41 -1.90
CA THR A 255 -5.78 -2.10 -1.45
C THR A 255 -5.89 -2.06 0.08
N ASN A 256 -6.08 -0.87 0.65
CA ASN A 256 -6.39 -0.72 2.08
C ASN A 256 -7.69 -1.44 2.50
N ARG A 257 -8.59 -1.74 1.56
CA ARG A 257 -9.80 -2.57 1.77
C ARG A 257 -9.54 -4.08 1.65
N ARG A 258 -8.27 -4.48 1.45
CA ARG A 258 -7.77 -5.85 1.23
C ARG A 258 -8.16 -6.49 -0.10
N ASP A 259 -8.81 -5.75 -0.99
CA ASP A 259 -9.04 -6.20 -2.37
C ASP A 259 -7.71 -6.47 -3.07
N ALA A 260 -7.66 -7.57 -3.81
CA ALA A 260 -6.53 -7.89 -4.68
C ALA A 260 -6.76 -7.22 -6.03
N VAL A 261 -5.74 -6.49 -6.49
CA VAL A 261 -5.78 -5.71 -7.73
C VAL A 261 -4.55 -6.06 -8.54
N GLY A 262 -4.74 -6.27 -9.85
CA GLY A 262 -3.67 -6.38 -10.83
C GLY A 262 -3.72 -5.17 -11.75
N GLY A 263 -2.67 -4.37 -11.79
CA GLY A 263 -2.47 -3.39 -12.86
C GLY A 263 -2.01 -4.12 -14.12
N VAL A 264 -2.44 -3.66 -15.30
CA VAL A 264 -1.95 -4.14 -16.59
C VAL A 264 -1.38 -2.95 -17.34
N THR A 265 -0.12 -3.06 -17.77
CA THR A 265 0.57 -1.99 -18.48
C THR A 265 1.15 -2.50 -19.80
N LEU A 266 1.14 -1.65 -20.81
CA LEU A 266 1.88 -1.84 -22.05
C LEU A 266 3.09 -0.90 -22.06
N THR A 267 4.23 -1.36 -22.56
CA THR A 267 5.41 -0.52 -22.80
C THR A 267 5.75 -0.50 -24.29
N HIS A 268 5.83 0.71 -24.84
CA HIS A 268 6.19 0.99 -26.23
C HIS A 268 7.09 2.23 -26.28
N ASN A 269 8.18 2.20 -27.07
CA ASN A 269 9.14 3.30 -27.20
C ASN A 269 9.59 3.92 -25.85
N PHE A 270 9.93 3.06 -24.87
CA PHE A 270 10.34 3.43 -23.51
C PHE A 270 9.30 4.21 -22.68
N LYS A 271 8.03 4.18 -23.07
CA LYS A 271 6.90 4.72 -22.31
C LYS A 271 6.01 3.59 -21.83
N THR A 272 5.72 3.58 -20.54
CA THR A 272 4.75 2.65 -19.92
C THR A 272 3.38 3.31 -19.85
N LEU A 273 2.37 2.62 -20.37
CA LEU A 273 0.98 3.02 -20.47
C LEU A 273 0.15 2.07 -19.61
N LEU A 274 -0.61 2.60 -18.65
CA LEU A 274 -1.56 1.81 -17.87
C LEU A 274 -2.82 1.59 -18.73
N VAL A 275 -3.18 0.32 -18.96
CA VAL A 275 -4.29 -0.05 -19.86
C VAL A 275 -5.43 -0.77 -19.14
N ASP A 276 -5.20 -1.36 -17.96
CA ASP A 276 -6.28 -1.92 -17.15
C ASP A 276 -5.94 -1.94 -15.64
N ILE A 277 -6.98 -2.00 -14.81
CA ILE A 277 -6.90 -2.24 -13.36
C ILE A 277 -7.94 -3.32 -13.01
N LEU A 278 -7.49 -4.57 -12.96
CA LEU A 278 -8.34 -5.74 -12.75
C LEU A 278 -8.47 -6.08 -11.26
N ARG A 279 -9.70 -6.33 -10.80
CA ARG A 279 -9.94 -6.84 -9.42
C ARG A 279 -9.82 -8.38 -9.40
N THR A 280 -8.71 -8.87 -8.88
CA THR A 280 -8.32 -10.29 -8.96
C THR A 280 -8.80 -11.15 -7.78
N ASN A 281 -9.59 -10.62 -6.84
CA ASN A 281 -10.08 -11.32 -5.62
C ASN A 281 -10.65 -12.73 -5.86
N LYS A 282 -11.33 -12.97 -6.99
CA LYS A 282 -12.03 -14.22 -7.29
C LYS A 282 -11.14 -15.28 -7.95
N LEU A 283 -9.95 -14.90 -8.40
CA LEU A 283 -9.09 -15.73 -9.21
C LEU A 283 -8.22 -16.61 -8.30
N LEU A 284 -8.18 -17.90 -8.58
CA LEU A 284 -7.25 -18.81 -7.92
C LEU A 284 -5.83 -18.45 -8.35
N LYS A 285 -4.87 -18.47 -7.41
CA LYS A 285 -3.45 -18.16 -7.67
C LYS A 285 -2.64 -19.41 -8.06
N ASP A 286 -3.27 -20.37 -8.73
CA ASP A 286 -2.59 -21.52 -9.31
C ASP A 286 -2.15 -21.23 -10.75
N GLY A 287 -1.22 -22.03 -11.28
CA GLY A 287 -0.65 -21.78 -12.60
C GLY A 287 -1.64 -21.80 -13.77
N GLU A 288 -2.69 -22.62 -13.75
CA GLU A 288 -3.64 -22.67 -14.88
C GLU A 288 -4.55 -21.43 -14.86
N SER A 289 -5.05 -21.06 -13.68
CA SER A 289 -5.82 -19.84 -13.49
C SER A 289 -5.03 -18.57 -13.83
N MET A 290 -3.74 -18.52 -13.48
CA MET A 290 -2.85 -17.40 -13.87
C MET A 290 -2.58 -17.38 -15.38
N LYS A 291 -2.37 -18.55 -16.02
CA LYS A 291 -2.21 -18.66 -17.49
C LYS A 291 -3.43 -18.14 -18.24
N ILE A 292 -4.65 -18.51 -17.82
CA ILE A 292 -5.90 -18.02 -18.41
C ILE A 292 -5.96 -16.50 -18.25
N MET A 293 -5.77 -15.98 -17.04
CA MET A 293 -5.79 -14.53 -16.77
C MET A 293 -4.79 -13.75 -17.64
N PHE A 294 -3.56 -14.25 -17.81
CA PHE A 294 -2.56 -13.61 -18.65
C PHE A 294 -2.91 -13.68 -20.14
N GLY A 295 -3.52 -14.77 -20.60
CA GLY A 295 -4.08 -14.89 -21.95
C GLY A 295 -5.18 -13.85 -22.20
N ASP A 296 -6.16 -13.77 -21.29
CA ASP A 296 -7.27 -12.83 -21.37
C ASP A 296 -6.78 -11.37 -21.40
N MET A 297 -5.76 -11.02 -20.59
CA MET A 297 -5.12 -9.70 -20.61
C MET A 297 -4.53 -9.35 -21.98
N ILE A 298 -3.79 -10.30 -22.59
CA ILE A 298 -3.16 -10.13 -23.91
C ILE A 298 -4.25 -10.01 -24.97
N ASP A 299 -5.19 -10.95 -25.03
CA ASP A 299 -6.21 -11.01 -26.08
C ASP A 299 -7.12 -9.78 -26.04
N LYS A 300 -7.46 -9.27 -24.84
CA LYS A 300 -8.17 -8.01 -24.68
C LYS A 300 -7.36 -6.83 -25.23
N ALA A 301 -6.08 -6.69 -24.87
CA ALA A 301 -5.25 -5.58 -25.33
C ALA A 301 -5.03 -5.59 -26.85
N GLU A 302 -4.78 -6.77 -27.44
CA GLU A 302 -4.63 -6.91 -28.89
C GLU A 302 -5.95 -6.60 -29.64
N ALA A 303 -7.10 -6.99 -29.09
CA ALA A 303 -8.41 -6.73 -29.71
C ALA A 303 -8.87 -5.27 -29.56
N GLU A 304 -8.69 -4.65 -28.38
CA GLU A 304 -9.19 -3.29 -28.10
C GLU A 304 -8.21 -2.19 -28.58
N LEU A 305 -6.90 -2.41 -28.46
CA LEU A 305 -5.88 -1.41 -28.79
C LEU A 305 -5.17 -1.68 -30.14
N MET A 306 -5.46 -2.80 -30.80
CA MET A 306 -4.91 -3.20 -32.10
C MET A 306 -3.38 -3.24 -32.14
N CYS A 307 -2.73 -3.50 -30.98
CA CYS A 307 -1.29 -3.74 -30.84
C CYS A 307 -0.95 -5.23 -30.96
N PHE A 308 0.34 -5.57 -30.92
CA PHE A 308 0.82 -6.96 -30.83
C PHE A 308 1.75 -7.17 -29.64
N VAL A 309 1.43 -8.11 -28.75
CA VAL A 309 2.19 -8.34 -27.51
C VAL A 309 3.30 -9.35 -27.76
N ILE A 310 4.53 -8.84 -27.92
CA ILE A 310 5.72 -9.67 -28.15
C ILE A 310 6.32 -10.26 -26.85
N ALA A 311 6.00 -9.67 -25.70
CA ALA A 311 6.50 -10.14 -24.42
C ALA A 311 5.54 -9.93 -23.25
N PHE A 312 5.56 -10.84 -22.28
CA PHE A 312 4.78 -10.75 -21.05
C PHE A 312 5.64 -10.85 -19.78
N LEU A 313 5.46 -9.92 -18.84
CA LEU A 313 6.20 -9.82 -17.58
C LEU A 313 5.25 -9.85 -16.37
N THR A 314 5.62 -10.61 -15.34
CA THR A 314 4.91 -10.65 -14.06
C THR A 314 5.91 -10.91 -12.93
N ASP A 315 5.46 -10.79 -11.68
CA ASP A 315 6.21 -11.29 -10.53
C ASP A 315 6.55 -12.79 -10.65
N ASN A 316 7.38 -13.27 -9.72
CA ASN A 316 7.91 -14.63 -9.74
C ASN A 316 7.37 -15.46 -8.56
N ASP A 317 6.14 -15.19 -8.14
CA ASP A 317 5.42 -16.04 -7.19
C ASP A 317 5.15 -17.44 -7.80
N GLY A 318 4.75 -18.40 -6.96
CA GLY A 318 4.57 -19.78 -7.43
C GLY A 318 3.47 -19.95 -8.49
N GLY A 319 2.42 -19.13 -8.44
CA GLY A 319 1.32 -19.13 -9.38
C GLY A 319 1.72 -18.46 -10.69
N SER A 320 2.19 -17.20 -10.60
CA SER A 320 2.67 -16.41 -11.73
C SER A 320 3.78 -17.11 -12.51
N LYS A 321 4.77 -17.70 -11.82
CA LYS A 321 5.84 -18.46 -12.47
C LYS A 321 5.30 -19.66 -13.26
N LYS A 322 4.39 -20.46 -12.68
CA LYS A 322 3.81 -21.62 -13.37
C LYS A 322 2.91 -21.18 -14.52
N GLY A 323 2.06 -20.17 -14.32
CA GLY A 323 1.17 -19.66 -15.36
C GLY A 323 1.91 -19.04 -16.54
N ARG A 324 3.00 -18.31 -16.28
CA ARG A 324 3.87 -17.75 -17.31
C ARG A 324 4.58 -18.84 -18.14
N LEU A 325 5.03 -19.92 -17.52
CA LEU A 325 5.59 -21.08 -18.24
C LEU A 325 4.54 -21.79 -19.11
N LEU A 326 3.32 -21.97 -18.59
CA LEU A 326 2.21 -22.56 -19.34
C LEU A 326 1.72 -21.65 -20.48
N LEU A 327 1.79 -20.33 -20.30
CA LEU A 327 1.47 -19.33 -21.32
C LEU A 327 2.50 -19.37 -22.45
N ALA A 328 3.81 -19.41 -22.13
CA ALA A 328 4.87 -19.54 -23.14
C ALA A 328 4.74 -20.84 -23.95
N ALA A 329 4.38 -21.96 -23.30
CA ALA A 329 4.11 -23.22 -23.99
C ALA A 329 2.87 -23.16 -24.90
N ALA A 330 1.85 -22.36 -24.55
CA ALA A 330 0.65 -22.15 -25.35
C ALA A 330 0.81 -21.09 -26.45
N ARG A 331 1.77 -20.17 -26.30
CA ARG A 331 2.08 -19.07 -27.24
C ARG A 331 3.59 -19.02 -27.50
N PRO A 332 4.16 -19.91 -28.34
CA PRO A 332 5.61 -20.02 -28.53
C PRO A 332 6.30 -18.77 -29.12
N TYR A 333 5.53 -17.85 -29.71
CA TYR A 333 6.01 -16.54 -30.17
C TYR A 333 6.21 -15.52 -29.05
N LEU A 334 5.61 -15.75 -27.87
CA LEU A 334 5.57 -14.80 -26.75
C LEU A 334 6.79 -14.99 -25.84
N LEU A 335 7.65 -13.98 -25.77
CA LEU A 335 8.73 -13.95 -24.79
C LEU A 335 8.16 -13.77 -23.38
N THR A 336 8.66 -14.49 -22.38
CA THR A 336 8.11 -14.34 -21.02
C THR A 336 9.17 -14.20 -19.94
N PHE A 337 9.07 -13.13 -19.15
CA PHE A 337 10.10 -12.76 -18.17
C PHE A 337 9.57 -12.73 -16.74
N ALA A 338 10.43 -13.11 -15.80
CA ALA A 338 10.21 -12.80 -14.39
C ALA A 338 10.57 -11.34 -14.13
N CYS A 339 9.83 -10.66 -13.26
CA CYS A 339 10.15 -9.33 -12.77
C CYS A 339 11.60 -9.25 -12.26
N CYS A 340 12.44 -8.45 -12.92
CA CYS A 340 13.85 -8.26 -12.58
C CYS A 340 14.03 -7.56 -11.23
N ALA A 341 13.18 -6.60 -10.88
CA ALA A 341 13.23 -5.92 -9.59
C ALA A 341 12.96 -6.87 -8.41
N HIS A 342 12.03 -7.81 -8.59
CA HIS A 342 11.79 -8.87 -7.61
C HIS A 342 13.04 -9.75 -7.40
N GLN A 343 13.87 -9.99 -8.42
CA GLN A 343 15.14 -10.71 -8.26
C GLN A 343 16.11 -9.96 -7.33
N GLY A 344 16.17 -8.63 -7.40
CA GLY A 344 16.97 -7.80 -6.48
C GLY A 344 16.56 -8.01 -5.02
N GLN A 345 15.25 -7.98 -4.74
CA GLN A 345 14.71 -8.27 -3.41
C GLN A 345 14.96 -9.73 -2.97
N LEU A 346 14.88 -10.69 -3.88
CA LEU A 346 15.21 -12.09 -3.58
C LEU A 346 16.70 -12.29 -3.26
N ILE A 347 17.60 -11.53 -3.90
CA ILE A 347 19.03 -11.52 -3.58
C ILE A 347 19.30 -10.91 -2.19
N LEU A 348 18.55 -9.88 -1.77
CA LEU A 348 18.60 -9.38 -0.38
C LEU A 348 18.21 -10.46 0.64
N GLY A 349 17.12 -11.20 0.36
CA GLY A 349 16.70 -12.32 1.18
C GLY A 349 17.68 -13.51 1.16
N ASP A 350 18.39 -13.72 0.06
CA ASP A 350 19.48 -14.68 -0.02
C ASP A 350 20.71 -14.22 0.77
N TYR A 351 21.09 -12.93 0.71
CA TYR A 351 22.19 -12.36 1.51
C TYR A 351 21.97 -12.55 3.00
N LEU A 352 20.78 -12.23 3.51
CA LEU A 352 20.44 -12.44 4.92
C LEU A 352 20.44 -13.92 5.31
N ARG A 353 20.14 -14.85 4.38
CA ARG A 353 20.24 -16.30 4.67
C ARG A 353 21.69 -16.80 4.66
N GLU A 354 22.56 -16.18 3.87
CA GLU A 354 23.97 -16.56 3.76
C GLU A 354 24.88 -15.82 4.75
N ASN A 355 24.42 -14.76 5.39
CA ASN A 355 25.15 -13.95 6.36
C ASN A 355 24.39 -13.83 7.69
N GLU A 356 24.73 -14.70 8.65
CA GLU A 356 24.12 -14.78 9.98
C GLU A 356 24.34 -13.52 10.84
N ASP A 357 25.50 -12.87 10.74
CA ASP A 357 25.77 -11.60 11.43
C ASP A 357 24.87 -10.48 10.88
N ALA A 358 24.70 -10.41 9.55
CA ALA A 358 23.75 -9.47 8.95
C ALA A 358 22.30 -9.76 9.34
N ALA A 359 21.89 -11.03 9.40
CA ALA A 359 20.55 -11.42 9.81
C ALA A 359 20.27 -11.04 11.27
N THR A 360 21.23 -11.28 12.16
CA THR A 360 21.15 -10.93 13.58
C THR A 360 21.05 -9.42 13.76
N LEU A 361 22.00 -8.67 13.18
CA LEU A 361 22.09 -7.22 13.29
C LEU A 361 20.83 -6.51 12.73
N ILE A 362 20.32 -6.98 11.59
CA ILE A 362 19.09 -6.44 11.01
C ILE A 362 17.84 -6.87 11.80
N GLY A 363 17.84 -8.07 12.40
CA GLY A 363 16.82 -8.49 13.36
C GLY A 363 16.75 -7.55 14.57
N GLU A 364 17.90 -7.28 15.20
CA GLU A 364 18.05 -6.34 16.32
C GLU A 364 17.59 -4.92 15.95
N LEU A 365 17.93 -4.42 14.75
CA LEU A 365 17.46 -3.13 14.24
C LEU A 365 15.93 -3.11 14.08
N ILE A 366 15.36 -4.14 13.45
CA ILE A 366 13.91 -4.28 13.26
C ILE A 366 13.19 -4.31 14.62
N ASP A 367 13.75 -5.02 15.59
CA ASP A 367 13.16 -5.19 16.92
C ASP A 367 13.18 -3.86 17.70
N PHE A 368 14.31 -3.17 17.74
CA PHE A 368 14.43 -1.84 18.36
C PHE A 368 13.51 -0.80 17.69
N VAL A 369 13.41 -0.80 16.36
CA VAL A 369 12.51 0.11 15.63
C VAL A 369 11.03 -0.23 15.86
N ASN A 370 10.68 -1.51 15.99
CA ASN A 370 9.35 -1.94 16.41
C ASN A 370 9.06 -1.49 17.84
N TRP A 371 9.99 -1.67 18.77
CA TRP A 371 9.85 -1.27 20.16
C TRP A 371 9.50 0.22 20.28
N LEU A 372 10.29 1.10 19.65
CA LEU A 372 10.00 2.55 19.65
C LEU A 372 8.67 2.89 18.97
N ASN A 373 8.36 2.26 17.82
CA ASN A 373 7.10 2.56 17.12
C ASN A 373 5.83 2.04 17.84
N ASN A 374 5.96 1.22 18.89
CA ASN A 374 4.83 0.71 19.69
C ASN A 374 4.79 1.25 21.15
N HIS A 375 5.78 2.03 21.58
CA HIS A 375 5.86 2.55 22.96
C HIS A 375 6.04 4.08 22.98
N ASP A 376 4.93 4.81 22.82
CA ASP A 376 4.91 6.28 22.67
C ASP A 376 5.72 7.04 23.74
N LYS A 377 5.67 6.60 25.01
CA LYS A 377 6.41 7.24 26.11
C LYS A 377 7.92 7.04 26.00
N VAL A 378 8.37 5.85 25.61
CA VAL A 378 9.79 5.55 25.37
C VAL A 378 10.25 6.36 24.16
N ARG A 379 9.48 6.30 23.07
CA ARG A 379 9.73 7.04 21.84
C ARG A 379 9.89 8.53 22.08
N ALA A 380 9.03 9.15 22.88
CA ALA A 380 9.10 10.57 23.19
C ALA A 380 10.44 11.00 23.82
N ILE A 381 11.12 10.12 24.59
CA ILE A 381 12.45 10.39 25.14
C ILE A 381 13.49 10.46 24.00
N PHE A 382 13.48 9.47 23.10
CA PHE A 382 14.40 9.47 21.95
C PHE A 382 14.08 10.59 20.95
N ASP A 383 12.81 10.89 20.68
CA ASP A 383 12.38 11.99 19.81
C ASP A 383 12.77 13.37 20.41
N THR A 384 12.69 13.53 21.74
CA THR A 384 13.22 14.73 22.42
C THR A 384 14.73 14.86 22.22
N GLN A 385 15.49 13.77 22.45
CA GLN A 385 16.95 13.79 22.27
C GLN A 385 17.37 14.02 20.82
N GLN A 386 16.58 13.54 19.83
CA GLN A 386 16.74 13.92 18.43
C GLN A 386 16.58 15.43 18.26
N GLN A 387 15.47 16.00 18.74
CA GLN A 387 15.16 17.41 18.57
C GLN A 387 16.24 18.33 19.18
N GLU A 388 16.81 17.96 20.32
CA GLU A 388 17.90 18.68 20.98
C GLU A 388 19.21 18.66 20.18
N LEU A 389 19.58 17.53 19.59
CA LEU A 389 20.90 17.35 18.95
C LEU A 389 20.92 17.65 17.45
N SER A 390 19.81 17.45 16.74
CA SER A 390 19.72 17.64 15.27
C SER A 390 18.80 18.79 14.86
N GLY A 391 18.04 19.37 15.80
CA GLY A 391 16.99 20.34 15.51
C GLY A 391 15.78 19.74 14.77
N LYS A 392 15.74 18.43 14.52
CA LYS A 392 14.68 17.78 13.73
C LYS A 392 14.47 16.31 14.09
N ILE A 393 13.25 15.99 14.50
CA ILE A 393 12.81 14.60 14.68
C ILE A 393 12.69 13.89 13.32
N LEU A 394 13.38 12.75 13.19
CA LEU A 394 13.30 11.86 12.04
C LEU A 394 12.53 10.59 12.39
N ALA A 395 11.77 10.06 11.43
CA ALA A 395 10.98 8.85 11.63
C ALA A 395 11.85 7.59 11.74
N TYR A 396 11.50 6.70 12.68
CA TYR A 396 12.04 5.33 12.77
C TYR A 396 11.39 4.44 11.70
N ILE A 397 12.09 4.25 10.58
CA ILE A 397 11.60 3.51 9.42
C ILE A 397 11.72 2.01 9.69
N LEU A 398 10.58 1.31 9.75
CA LEU A 398 10.53 -0.15 9.87
C LEU A 398 10.79 -0.81 8.49
N PRO A 399 11.79 -1.71 8.36
CA PRO A 399 11.97 -2.52 7.16
C PRO A 399 10.74 -3.37 6.82
N ASN A 400 10.47 -3.58 5.52
CA ASN A 400 9.42 -4.48 5.07
C ASN A 400 9.85 -5.23 3.80
N LEU A 401 9.88 -6.57 3.83
CA LEU A 401 10.31 -7.40 2.70
C LEU A 401 9.44 -7.24 1.44
N THR A 402 8.18 -6.81 1.59
CA THR A 402 7.26 -6.54 0.46
C THR A 402 7.41 -5.12 -0.11
N ARG A 403 8.19 -4.25 0.54
CA ARG A 403 8.54 -2.92 0.03
C ARG A 403 10.03 -2.88 -0.22
N TRP A 404 10.42 -3.06 -1.47
CA TRP A 404 11.81 -3.24 -1.86
C TRP A 404 12.69 -2.05 -1.43
N THR A 405 13.99 -2.33 -1.20
CA THR A 405 15.00 -1.38 -0.68
C THR A 405 14.78 -0.82 0.74
N THR A 406 13.61 -1.00 1.37
CA THR A 406 13.32 -0.43 2.71
C THR A 406 14.30 -0.85 3.80
N HIS A 407 14.96 -2.00 3.67
CA HIS A 407 15.99 -2.46 4.62
C HIS A 407 17.22 -1.56 4.58
N LEU A 408 17.66 -1.12 3.40
CA LEU A 408 18.73 -0.14 3.25
C LEU A 408 18.30 1.23 3.78
N ILE A 409 17.10 1.69 3.41
CA ILE A 409 16.58 3.00 3.84
C ILE A 409 16.45 3.06 5.37
N ALA A 410 16.01 1.98 6.01
CA ALA A 410 15.98 1.84 7.46
C ALA A 410 17.38 1.79 8.08
N ALA A 411 18.31 1.02 7.51
CA ALA A 411 19.70 0.95 7.97
C ALA A 411 20.40 2.32 7.92
N ILE A 412 20.29 3.04 6.80
CA ILE A 412 20.79 4.41 6.64
C ILE A 412 20.10 5.35 7.63
N ARG A 413 18.77 5.30 7.75
CA ARG A 413 18.00 6.12 8.71
C ARG A 413 18.49 5.90 10.14
N PHE A 414 18.68 4.64 10.53
CA PHE A 414 19.11 4.27 11.87
C PHE A 414 20.55 4.72 12.12
N SER A 415 21.44 4.57 11.13
CA SER A 415 22.82 5.07 11.15
C SER A 415 22.90 6.59 11.37
N LEU A 416 22.04 7.39 10.72
CA LEU A 416 21.91 8.83 10.97
C LEU A 416 21.44 9.16 12.40
N LEU A 417 20.77 8.21 13.06
CA LEU A 417 20.27 8.33 14.44
C LEU A 417 21.24 7.79 15.50
N LYS A 418 22.44 7.30 15.11
CA LYS A 418 23.48 6.78 16.02
C LYS A 418 23.78 7.74 17.18
N ALA A 419 23.97 9.03 16.90
CA ALA A 419 24.28 10.03 17.93
C ALA A 419 23.11 10.26 18.91
N PRO A 420 21.89 10.66 18.48
CA PRO A 420 20.78 10.89 19.42
C PRO A 420 20.29 9.62 20.12
N ILE A 421 20.35 8.43 19.50
CA ILE A 421 19.99 7.17 20.16
C ILE A 421 20.97 6.89 21.32
N ARG A 422 22.28 6.99 21.09
CA ARG A 422 23.28 6.74 22.15
C ARG A 422 23.25 7.80 23.24
N ALA A 423 23.00 9.07 22.90
CA ALA A 423 22.80 10.13 23.89
C ALA A 423 21.57 9.86 24.78
N ALA A 424 20.45 9.44 24.20
CA ALA A 424 19.24 9.14 24.97
C ALA A 424 19.45 7.95 25.93
N VAL A 425 20.15 6.90 25.49
CA VAL A 425 20.51 5.78 26.36
C VAL A 425 21.45 6.23 27.49
N LEU A 426 22.48 7.03 27.19
CA LEU A 426 23.44 7.52 28.18
C LEU A 426 22.80 8.45 29.22
N ASN A 427 21.99 9.41 28.77
CA ASN A 427 21.42 10.47 29.61
C ASN A 427 20.15 10.04 30.35
N HIS A 428 19.39 9.08 29.80
CA HIS A 428 18.00 8.83 30.21
C HIS A 428 17.65 7.33 30.39
N ARG A 429 18.65 6.45 30.58
CA ARG A 429 18.41 4.99 30.74
C ARG A 429 17.31 4.63 31.74
N ASP A 430 17.36 5.22 32.94
CA ASP A 430 16.37 4.95 34.00
C ASP A 430 14.97 5.47 33.62
N ALA A 431 14.90 6.61 32.93
CA ALA A 431 13.64 7.16 32.42
C ALA A 431 13.05 6.29 31.30
N ILE A 432 13.89 5.73 30.42
CA ILE A 432 13.51 4.77 29.38
C ILE A 432 12.93 3.49 30.00
N VAL A 433 13.64 2.88 30.96
CA VAL A 433 13.17 1.67 31.67
C VAL A 433 11.87 1.95 32.44
N LYS A 434 11.77 3.10 33.13
CA LYS A 434 10.55 3.53 33.82
C LYS A 434 9.38 3.78 32.84
N ALA A 435 9.65 4.31 31.65
CA ALA A 435 8.66 4.53 30.62
C ALA A 435 8.13 3.22 30.01
N GLN A 436 8.99 2.20 29.84
CA GLN A 436 8.61 0.86 29.38
C GLN A 436 7.72 0.13 30.41
N VAL A 437 8.14 0.13 31.68
CA VAL A 437 7.37 -0.50 32.77
C VAL A 437 6.03 0.20 33.01
N GLY A 438 6.02 1.54 32.92
CA GLY A 438 4.82 2.34 33.11
C GLY A 438 4.18 2.12 34.48
N ALA A 439 2.96 1.60 34.48
CA ALA A 439 2.15 1.34 35.66
C ALA A 439 1.92 -0.16 35.94
N GLU A 440 2.72 -1.06 35.35
CA GLU A 440 2.61 -2.51 35.61
C GLU A 440 2.96 -2.84 37.07
N THR A 441 2.03 -3.51 37.74
CA THR A 441 2.12 -3.87 39.17
C THR A 441 2.53 -5.33 39.38
N ASN A 442 2.34 -6.20 38.39
CA ASN A 442 2.74 -7.60 38.48
C ASN A 442 4.27 -7.72 38.44
N ALA A 443 4.89 -8.18 39.52
CA ALA A 443 6.35 -8.22 39.68
C ALA A 443 7.08 -8.98 38.54
N ARG A 444 6.53 -10.10 38.07
CA ARG A 444 7.14 -10.91 36.99
C ARG A 444 7.07 -10.20 35.64
N LYS A 445 5.93 -9.58 35.30
CA LYS A 445 5.78 -8.78 34.07
C LYS A 445 6.64 -7.52 34.11
N LYS A 446 6.68 -6.86 35.27
CA LYS A 446 7.54 -5.69 35.52
C LYS A 446 9.01 -6.03 35.27
N MET A 447 9.53 -7.10 35.86
CA MET A 447 10.90 -7.55 35.62
C MET A 447 11.15 -7.83 34.12
N ALA A 448 10.26 -8.58 33.46
CA ALA A 448 10.39 -8.84 32.02
C ALA A 448 10.41 -7.55 31.17
N LEU A 449 9.60 -6.53 31.49
CA LEU A 449 9.61 -5.23 30.83
C LEU A 449 10.89 -4.41 31.13
N GLN A 450 11.50 -4.58 32.30
CA GLN A 450 12.79 -3.98 32.63
C GLN A 450 13.90 -4.63 31.82
N ASP A 451 13.95 -5.96 31.79
CA ASP A 451 14.95 -6.74 31.04
C ASP A 451 14.88 -6.43 29.54
N ASP A 452 13.67 -6.32 28.98
CA ASP A 452 13.37 -5.93 27.60
C ASP A 452 13.92 -4.54 27.23
N ALA A 453 13.63 -3.50 28.03
CA ALA A 453 14.20 -2.17 27.84
C ALA A 453 15.73 -2.13 28.03
N ILE A 454 16.26 -2.87 29.01
CA ILE A 454 17.70 -2.97 29.25
C ILE A 454 18.40 -3.64 28.06
N HIS A 455 17.80 -4.70 27.48
CA HIS A 455 18.31 -5.39 26.30
C HIS A 455 18.39 -4.44 25.10
N HIS A 456 17.28 -3.77 24.74
CA HIS A 456 17.26 -2.79 23.65
C HIS A 456 18.30 -1.68 23.81
N CYS A 457 18.44 -1.10 25.01
CA CYS A 457 19.46 -0.11 25.31
C CYS A 457 20.88 -0.65 25.12
N THR A 458 21.16 -1.87 25.61
CA THR A 458 22.50 -2.47 25.58
C THR A 458 22.95 -2.78 24.15
N VAL A 459 22.04 -3.26 23.29
CA VAL A 459 22.33 -3.51 21.86
C VAL A 459 22.82 -2.24 21.16
N VAL A 460 22.08 -1.12 21.30
CA VAL A 460 22.42 0.14 20.61
C VAL A 460 23.51 0.96 21.31
N GLU A 461 23.95 0.57 22.50
CA GLU A 461 25.10 1.18 23.17
C GLU A 461 26.44 0.73 22.55
N SER A 462 26.48 -0.51 22.05
CA SER A 462 27.66 -1.20 21.51
C SER A 462 28.27 -0.50 20.28
N HIS A 463 29.51 -0.02 20.39
CA HIS A 463 30.22 0.60 19.26
C HIS A 463 30.41 -0.36 18.08
N ALA A 464 30.79 -1.61 18.39
CA ALA A 464 31.03 -2.64 17.38
C ALA A 464 29.75 -3.02 16.60
N TRP A 465 28.56 -2.86 17.20
CA TRP A 465 27.28 -3.06 16.51
C TRP A 465 27.10 -1.99 15.41
N TRP A 466 27.29 -0.73 15.77
CA TRP A 466 27.20 0.38 14.81
C TRP A 466 28.26 0.31 13.72
N ASP A 467 29.49 -0.11 14.03
CA ASP A 467 30.54 -0.27 13.04
C ASP A 467 30.18 -1.34 12.00
N ARG A 468 29.61 -2.47 12.40
CA ARG A 468 29.13 -3.50 11.45
C ARG A 468 27.98 -2.98 10.59
N LEU A 469 27.01 -2.26 11.18
CA LEU A 469 25.94 -1.61 10.42
C LEU A 469 26.51 -0.66 9.33
N GLN A 470 27.45 0.20 9.73
CA GLN A 470 27.99 1.29 8.89
C GLN A 470 29.02 0.80 7.85
N GLN A 471 29.90 -0.11 8.22
CA GLN A 471 31.07 -0.50 7.41
C GLN A 471 30.84 -1.80 6.62
N THR A 472 29.86 -2.62 6.99
CA THR A 472 29.59 -3.92 6.35
C THR A 472 28.19 -3.99 5.76
N ILE A 473 27.15 -3.79 6.58
CA ILE A 473 25.77 -4.08 6.16
C ILE A 473 25.24 -3.04 5.16
N ILE A 474 25.40 -1.74 5.45
CA ILE A 474 24.97 -0.66 4.53
C ILE A 474 25.65 -0.79 3.16
N PRO A 475 27.00 -0.89 3.03
CA PRO A 475 27.65 -1.02 1.73
C PRO A 475 27.19 -2.24 0.90
N ASP A 476 26.90 -3.38 1.53
CA ASP A 476 26.40 -4.56 0.82
C ASP A 476 24.95 -4.40 0.39
N PHE A 477 24.11 -3.84 1.27
CA PHE A 477 22.73 -3.49 0.94
C PHE A 477 22.64 -2.44 -0.17
N GLU A 478 23.54 -1.46 -0.22
CA GLU A 478 23.63 -0.48 -1.31
C GLU A 478 23.81 -1.15 -2.66
N HIS A 479 24.75 -2.09 -2.80
CA HIS A 479 24.98 -2.79 -4.07
C HIS A 479 23.76 -3.62 -4.51
N ILE A 480 23.08 -4.30 -3.57
CA ILE A 480 21.84 -5.04 -3.87
C ILE A 480 20.69 -4.09 -4.23
N CYS A 481 20.59 -2.93 -3.57
CA CYS A 481 19.58 -1.93 -3.85
C CYS A 481 19.85 -1.14 -5.13
N TYR A 482 21.11 -0.97 -5.56
CA TYR A 482 21.42 -0.40 -6.89
C TYR A 482 20.89 -1.32 -7.99
N LEU A 483 21.13 -2.64 -7.91
CA LEU A 483 20.52 -3.59 -8.83
C LEU A 483 18.98 -3.47 -8.83
N THR A 484 18.36 -3.41 -7.65
CA THR A 484 16.90 -3.32 -7.49
C THR A 484 16.34 -2.02 -8.06
N ASN A 485 16.97 -0.88 -7.79
CA ASN A 485 16.58 0.44 -8.29
C ASN A 485 16.76 0.58 -9.80
N ILE A 486 17.81 -0.01 -10.37
CA ILE A 486 17.98 -0.11 -11.83
C ILE A 486 16.84 -0.96 -12.39
N ALA A 487 16.58 -2.13 -11.81
CA ALA A 487 15.61 -3.11 -12.29
C ALA A 487 14.13 -2.71 -12.18
N GLN A 488 13.80 -1.69 -11.38
CA GLN A 488 12.43 -1.16 -11.23
C GLN A 488 12.18 0.13 -12.04
N SER A 489 13.17 0.59 -12.82
CA SER A 489 13.03 1.77 -13.68
C SER A 489 12.24 1.44 -14.95
N ASP A 490 11.28 2.29 -15.32
CA ASP A 490 10.49 2.16 -16.57
C ASP A 490 11.36 2.18 -17.84
N HIS A 491 12.62 2.64 -17.73
CA HIS A 491 13.58 2.70 -18.83
C HIS A 491 14.63 1.57 -18.80
N VAL A 492 14.53 0.62 -17.87
CA VAL A 492 15.51 -0.47 -17.77
C VAL A 492 15.41 -1.42 -18.95
N ARG A 493 16.54 -1.71 -19.56
CA ARG A 493 16.66 -2.73 -20.61
C ARG A 493 17.33 -4.01 -20.08
N PRO A 494 17.11 -5.17 -20.73
CA PRO A 494 17.75 -6.42 -20.33
C PRO A 494 19.29 -6.34 -20.28
N ASP A 495 19.93 -5.62 -21.21
CA ASP A 495 21.39 -5.42 -21.20
C ASP A 495 21.86 -4.67 -19.93
N GLN A 496 21.15 -3.62 -19.53
CA GLN A 496 21.48 -2.82 -18.34
C GLN A 496 21.27 -3.63 -17.05
N PHE A 497 20.17 -4.40 -16.97
CA PHE A 497 19.95 -5.30 -15.84
C PHE A 497 21.04 -6.38 -15.75
N PHE A 498 21.42 -6.98 -16.87
CA PHE A 498 22.44 -8.02 -16.89
C PHE A 498 23.82 -7.48 -16.48
N LEU A 499 24.19 -6.27 -16.94
CA LEU A 499 25.40 -5.57 -16.48
C LEU A 499 25.36 -5.25 -14.98
N ALA A 500 24.21 -4.80 -14.44
CA ALA A 500 24.05 -4.56 -13.01
C ALA A 500 24.17 -5.85 -12.19
N LEU A 501 23.60 -6.96 -12.67
CA LEU A 501 23.70 -8.28 -12.04
C LEU A 501 25.15 -8.80 -12.07
N ALA A 502 25.86 -8.60 -13.17
CA ALA A 502 27.29 -8.91 -13.30
C ALA A 502 28.15 -8.04 -12.37
N GLY A 503 27.83 -6.75 -12.22
CA GLY A 503 28.48 -5.85 -11.26
C GLY A 503 28.31 -6.33 -9.81
N LEU A 504 27.10 -6.77 -9.44
CA LEU A 504 26.82 -7.34 -8.13
C LEU A 504 27.58 -8.67 -7.91
N PHE A 505 27.66 -9.52 -8.92
CA PHE A 505 28.48 -10.74 -8.89
C PHE A 505 29.96 -10.41 -8.68
N LEU A 506 30.51 -9.42 -9.38
CA LEU A 506 31.91 -9.00 -9.24
C LEU A 506 32.20 -8.39 -7.86
N ARG A 507 31.24 -7.64 -7.27
CA ARG A 507 31.32 -7.14 -5.88
C ARG A 507 31.52 -8.29 -4.89
N PHE A 508 30.64 -9.30 -4.89
CA PHE A 508 30.75 -10.44 -3.96
C PHE A 508 31.90 -11.39 -4.29
N ARG A 509 32.23 -11.59 -5.56
CA ARG A 509 33.45 -12.31 -5.97
C ARG A 509 34.71 -11.64 -5.40
N GLY A 510 34.73 -10.31 -5.32
CA GLY A 510 35.80 -9.52 -4.72
C GLY A 510 36.09 -9.85 -3.25
N PHE A 511 35.12 -10.39 -2.49
CA PHE A 511 35.37 -10.81 -1.10
C PHE A 511 36.32 -12.01 -1.05
N SER A 512 36.33 -12.85 -2.08
CA SER A 512 37.24 -13.99 -2.18
C SER A 512 38.71 -13.56 -2.29
N THR A 513 38.98 -12.32 -2.75
CA THR A 513 40.33 -11.81 -3.01
C THR A 513 40.81 -10.74 -2.03
N ARG A 514 39.92 -10.13 -1.23
CA ARG A 514 40.25 -8.95 -0.39
C ARG A 514 39.95 -9.10 1.10
N SER A 515 39.36 -10.20 1.55
CA SER A 515 38.73 -10.27 2.87
C SER A 515 39.18 -11.43 3.78
N LYS A 516 38.74 -11.35 5.06
CA LYS A 516 38.91 -12.41 6.07
C LYS A 516 38.25 -13.73 5.65
N ALA A 517 38.64 -14.84 6.27
CA ALA A 517 38.19 -16.18 5.88
C ALA A 517 36.65 -16.36 5.90
N SER A 518 35.95 -15.72 6.84
CA SER A 518 34.48 -15.69 6.92
C SER A 518 33.82 -15.05 5.69
N GLU A 519 34.31 -13.86 5.30
CA GLU A 519 33.85 -13.11 4.13
C GLU A 519 34.17 -13.84 2.80
N ARG A 520 35.30 -14.55 2.70
CA ARG A 520 35.60 -15.41 1.52
C ARG A 520 34.53 -16.48 1.33
N GLY A 521 34.06 -17.09 2.43
CA GLY A 521 32.94 -18.04 2.41
C GLY A 521 31.63 -17.38 1.96
N LEU A 522 31.31 -16.20 2.48
CA LEU A 522 30.12 -15.44 2.09
C LEU A 522 30.13 -15.10 0.59
N GLY A 523 31.24 -14.58 0.07
CA GLY A 523 31.39 -14.21 -1.35
C GLY A 523 31.10 -15.38 -2.29
N GLN A 524 31.65 -16.57 -2.00
CA GLN A 524 31.39 -17.78 -2.77
C GLN A 524 29.91 -18.21 -2.73
N ARG A 525 29.25 -18.13 -1.57
CA ARG A 525 27.83 -18.47 -1.43
C ARG A 525 26.94 -17.45 -2.15
N MET A 526 27.24 -16.16 -2.06
CA MET A 526 26.52 -15.11 -2.78
C MET A 526 26.67 -15.22 -4.30
N CYS A 527 27.87 -15.52 -4.82
CA CYS A 527 28.06 -15.80 -6.25
C CYS A 527 27.15 -16.95 -6.71
N LYS A 528 27.09 -18.07 -5.98
CA LYS A 528 26.19 -19.20 -6.29
C LYS A 528 24.71 -18.81 -6.22
N ARG A 529 24.31 -17.93 -5.30
CA ARG A 529 22.93 -17.40 -5.22
C ARG A 529 22.60 -16.55 -6.45
N ILE A 530 23.49 -15.62 -6.84
CA ILE A 530 23.32 -14.77 -8.02
C ILE A 530 23.25 -15.60 -9.31
N GLU A 531 24.14 -16.59 -9.47
CA GLU A 531 24.09 -17.56 -10.58
C GLU A 531 22.77 -18.34 -10.60
N LYS A 532 22.26 -18.77 -9.45
CA LYS A 532 20.94 -19.42 -9.36
C LYS A 532 19.82 -18.48 -9.83
N ARG A 533 19.83 -17.21 -9.41
CA ARG A 533 18.82 -16.23 -9.87
C ARG A 533 18.92 -15.96 -11.36
N PHE A 534 20.13 -15.88 -11.91
CA PHE A 534 20.30 -15.74 -13.36
C PHE A 534 19.77 -16.96 -14.14
N LYS A 535 19.93 -18.19 -13.61
CA LYS A 535 19.34 -19.42 -14.17
C LYS A 535 17.81 -19.51 -14.05
N GLU A 536 17.17 -18.67 -13.23
CA GLU A 536 15.70 -18.56 -13.14
C GLU A 536 15.13 -17.54 -14.16
N LEU A 537 16.00 -16.87 -14.92
CA LEU A 537 15.64 -15.94 -16.00
C LEU A 537 15.85 -16.57 -17.38
N ASP A 538 15.24 -15.98 -18.40
CA ASP A 538 15.49 -16.32 -19.81
C ASP A 538 16.86 -15.75 -20.24
N GLN A 539 17.91 -16.48 -19.87
CA GLN A 539 19.32 -16.04 -20.03
C GLN A 539 19.65 -15.64 -21.47
N VAL A 540 19.02 -16.28 -22.45
CA VAL A 540 19.24 -16.02 -23.88
C VAL A 540 18.89 -14.57 -24.19
N VAL A 541 17.70 -14.09 -23.80
CA VAL A 541 17.29 -12.71 -24.08
C VAL A 541 18.23 -11.68 -23.43
N PHE A 542 18.69 -11.90 -22.20
CA PHE A 542 19.64 -11.00 -21.53
C PHE A 542 21.02 -10.97 -22.23
N VAL A 543 21.50 -12.13 -22.68
CA VAL A 543 22.76 -12.25 -23.44
C VAL A 543 22.64 -11.60 -24.82
N LEU A 544 21.56 -11.88 -25.56
CA LEU A 544 21.31 -11.29 -26.87
C LEU A 544 21.18 -9.76 -26.78
N ALA A 545 20.45 -9.24 -25.79
CA ALA A 545 20.34 -7.79 -25.58
C ALA A 545 21.71 -7.14 -25.31
N LEU A 546 22.59 -7.78 -24.54
CA LEU A 546 23.95 -7.28 -24.30
C LEU A 546 24.82 -7.32 -25.56
N ILE A 547 24.66 -8.32 -26.41
CA ILE A 547 25.39 -8.45 -27.67
C ILE A 547 24.90 -7.43 -28.71
N LEU A 548 23.60 -7.12 -28.70
CA LEU A 548 22.99 -6.08 -29.53
C LEU A 548 23.22 -4.65 -28.97
N ASN A 549 23.72 -4.50 -27.74
CA ASN A 549 24.09 -3.19 -27.21
C ASN A 549 25.25 -2.60 -28.04
N PRO A 550 25.09 -1.40 -28.64
CA PRO A 550 26.03 -0.84 -29.60
C PRO A 550 27.39 -0.46 -29.00
N PHE A 551 27.48 -0.32 -27.67
CA PHE A 551 28.71 0.01 -26.93
C PHE A 551 29.43 -1.24 -26.39
N GLU A 552 28.68 -2.26 -25.97
CA GLU A 552 29.24 -3.41 -25.26
C GLU A 552 29.56 -4.59 -26.20
N ARG A 553 28.60 -5.00 -27.03
CA ARG A 553 28.75 -6.08 -28.02
C ARG A 553 29.40 -7.33 -27.41
N LEU A 554 30.42 -7.88 -28.08
CA LEU A 554 31.17 -9.06 -27.64
C LEU A 554 32.26 -8.75 -26.60
N SER A 555 32.56 -7.48 -26.31
CA SER A 555 33.71 -7.10 -25.46
C SER A 555 33.63 -7.58 -24.01
N ARG A 556 32.42 -7.93 -23.54
CA ARG A 556 32.17 -8.47 -22.20
C ARG A 556 32.31 -9.99 -22.10
N PHE A 557 32.48 -10.68 -23.22
CA PHE A 557 32.62 -12.13 -23.28
C PHE A 557 34.09 -12.48 -23.55
N GLY A 558 34.76 -13.09 -22.57
CA GLY A 558 36.12 -13.62 -22.77
C GLY A 558 36.12 -14.97 -23.49
N ASP A 559 37.28 -15.41 -23.96
CA ASP A 559 37.49 -16.59 -24.83
C ASP A 559 36.76 -17.86 -24.38
N LYS A 560 36.63 -18.06 -23.05
CA LYS A 560 35.92 -19.21 -22.45
C LYS A 560 34.42 -19.26 -22.75
N ALA A 561 33.81 -18.14 -23.15
CA ALA A 561 32.43 -18.12 -23.61
C ALA A 561 32.28 -18.83 -24.97
N GLN A 562 33.37 -18.92 -25.75
CA GLN A 562 33.39 -19.48 -27.11
C GLN A 562 32.35 -18.86 -28.06
N ILE A 563 31.95 -17.61 -27.81
CA ILE A 563 30.98 -16.88 -28.62
C ILE A 563 31.73 -16.16 -29.75
N ASP A 564 31.40 -16.52 -30.98
CA ASP A 564 31.85 -15.85 -32.20
C ASP A 564 30.64 -15.41 -33.03
N VAL A 565 30.88 -14.60 -34.06
CA VAL A 565 29.82 -14.03 -34.92
C VAL A 565 29.03 -15.12 -35.67
N PHE A 566 29.65 -16.25 -36.01
CA PHE A 566 28.99 -17.33 -36.76
C PHE A 566 28.06 -18.15 -35.86
N LYS A 567 28.50 -18.52 -34.66
CA LYS A 567 27.63 -19.15 -33.66
C LYS A 567 26.47 -18.25 -33.28
N LEU A 568 26.73 -16.95 -33.15
CA LEU A 568 25.68 -15.97 -32.91
C LEU A 568 24.66 -15.93 -34.03
N SER A 569 25.06 -15.91 -35.31
CA SER A 569 24.08 -15.97 -36.39
C SER A 569 23.20 -17.23 -36.36
N THR A 570 23.72 -18.37 -35.90
CA THR A 570 22.91 -19.60 -35.79
C THR A 570 21.90 -19.52 -34.63
N GLU A 571 22.33 -19.12 -33.43
CA GLU A 571 21.47 -19.02 -32.24
C GLU A 571 20.51 -17.81 -32.28
N LEU A 572 20.90 -16.70 -32.92
CA LEU A 572 20.04 -15.53 -33.16
C LEU A 572 18.94 -15.81 -34.20
N ILE A 573 19.07 -16.84 -35.03
CA ILE A 573 18.06 -17.21 -36.01
C ILE A 573 17.06 -18.22 -35.42
N THR A 574 17.53 -19.19 -34.62
CA THR A 574 16.66 -20.20 -34.00
C THR A 574 15.71 -19.63 -32.94
N VAL A 575 16.17 -18.65 -32.14
CA VAL A 575 15.39 -18.13 -30.99
C VAL A 575 14.21 -17.23 -31.38
N PRO A 576 14.31 -16.29 -32.36
CA PRO A 576 13.22 -15.39 -32.71
C PRO A 576 12.45 -15.77 -33.98
N PHE A 577 13.07 -16.42 -34.98
CA PHE A 577 12.45 -16.54 -36.31
C PHE A 577 11.63 -17.82 -36.52
N GLN A 578 12.05 -18.96 -35.96
CA GLN A 578 11.32 -20.23 -36.16
C GLN A 578 9.94 -20.26 -35.49
N THR A 579 9.74 -19.57 -34.37
CA THR A 579 8.43 -19.51 -33.70
C THR A 579 7.51 -18.45 -34.31
N TYR A 580 8.06 -17.33 -34.79
CA TYR A 580 7.26 -16.16 -35.15
C TYR A 580 6.59 -16.26 -36.52
N GLU A 581 7.25 -16.82 -37.55
CA GLU A 581 6.63 -17.03 -38.87
C GLU A 581 5.70 -18.26 -38.92
N ILE A 582 5.89 -19.23 -38.01
CA ILE A 582 5.16 -20.51 -38.04
C ILE A 582 3.93 -20.53 -37.10
N SER A 583 3.91 -19.72 -36.03
CA SER A 583 2.89 -19.84 -34.97
C SER A 583 2.13 -18.56 -34.58
N ALA A 584 2.37 -17.43 -35.26
CA ALA A 584 1.56 -16.23 -35.03
C ALA A 584 0.10 -16.45 -35.51
N PRO A 585 -0.92 -16.17 -34.70
CA PRO A 585 -2.32 -16.34 -35.10
C PRO A 585 -2.67 -15.41 -36.27
N GLU A 586 -3.62 -15.82 -37.13
CA GLU A 586 -4.03 -15.02 -38.31
C GLU A 586 -4.43 -13.58 -37.94
N ASN A 587 -4.98 -13.36 -36.75
CA ASN A 587 -5.34 -12.05 -36.20
C ASN A 587 -4.14 -11.10 -36.11
N ALA A 588 -2.96 -11.59 -35.73
CA ALA A 588 -1.73 -10.79 -35.65
C ALA A 588 -1.20 -10.40 -37.04
N LEU A 589 -1.28 -11.34 -37.99
CA LEU A 589 -1.02 -11.09 -39.41
C LEU A 589 -2.05 -10.11 -40.02
N HIS A 590 -3.31 -10.17 -39.58
CA HIS A 590 -4.38 -9.30 -40.04
C HIS A 590 -4.23 -7.88 -39.50
N CYS A 591 -3.89 -7.70 -38.22
CA CYS A 591 -3.57 -6.38 -37.65
C CYS A 591 -2.37 -5.73 -38.34
N ARG A 592 -1.29 -6.49 -38.60
CA ARG A 592 -0.13 -6.00 -39.38
C ARG A 592 -0.47 -5.67 -40.84
N ARG A 593 -1.45 -6.34 -41.46
CA ARG A 593 -1.94 -5.98 -42.80
C ARG A 593 -2.84 -4.74 -42.75
N ALA A 594 -3.73 -4.63 -41.77
CA ALA A 594 -4.64 -3.50 -41.57
C ALA A 594 -3.96 -2.21 -41.07
N ALA A 595 -2.72 -2.29 -40.58
CA ALA A 595 -1.88 -1.13 -40.24
C ALA A 595 -0.89 -0.73 -41.37
N ARG A 596 -0.84 -1.49 -42.48
CA ARG A 596 -0.04 -1.19 -43.68
C ARG A 596 -0.87 -0.65 -44.85
N VAL A 597 -2.17 -0.44 -44.63
CA VAL A 597 -3.14 0.21 -45.52
C VAL A 597 -3.65 1.45 -44.80
#